data_AF-A0AAW5MBV5-F1
#
_entry.id   AF-A0AAW5MBV5-F1
#
_cell.length_a   1.000
_cell.length_b   1.000
_cell.length_c   1.000
_cell.angle_alpha   90.00
_cell.angle_beta   90.00
_cell.angle_gamma   90.00
#
_symmetry.space_group_name_H-M   'P 1'
#
loop_
_entity.id
_entity.type
_entity.pdbx_description
1 polymer ?
#
loop_
_entity_poly.entity_id
_entity_poly.type
_entity_poly.pdbx_seq_one_letter_code
_entity_poly.pdbx_strand_id
1 'polypeptide(L)' 'MTPAINLLKKLKIPHRLYPYECEAHDDFGKHAATQLGLPEAQVFKTLLAHHDK' A
#
# COMPACT_ATOMS: atom_id res chain seq x y z
N MET A 1 2.60 11.59 -8.76
CA MET A 1 3.38 10.33 -8.73
C MET A 1 4.13 10.26 -7.41
N THR A 2 4.09 9.14 -6.67
CA THR A 2 4.62 9.07 -5.30
C THR A 2 6.10 8.67 -5.25
N PRO A 3 6.82 8.95 -4.15
CA PRO A 3 8.22 8.55 -3.99
C PRO A 3 8.46 7.04 -4.18
N ALA A 4 7.56 6.18 -3.69
CA ALA A 4 7.66 4.72 -3.86
C ALA A 4 7.63 4.29 -5.33
N ILE A 5 6.71 4.86 -6.13
CA ILE A 5 6.60 4.58 -7.56
C ILE A 5 7.85 5.06 -8.31
N ASN A 6 8.35 6.26 -7.96
CA ASN A 6 9.56 6.82 -8.57
C ASN A 6 10.77 5.92 -8.33
N LEU A 7 10.91 5.40 -7.11
CA LEU A 7 12.01 4.49 -6.74
C LEU A 7 11.96 3.20 -7.56
N LEU A 8 10.80 2.53 -7.63
CA LEU A 8 10.65 1.29 -8.40
C LEU A 8 10.94 1.49 -9.89
N LYS A 9 10.48 2.62 -10.47
CA LYS A 9 10.79 2.99 -11.86
C LYS A 9 12.29 3.21 -12.08
N LYS A 10 12.95 3.97 -11.19
CA LYS A 10 14.40 4.23 -11.26
C LYS A 10 15.21 2.94 -11.22
N LEU A 11 14.79 1.98 -10.40
CA LEU A 11 15.45 0.68 -10.24
C LEU A 11 15.00 -0.36 -11.28
N LYS A 12 14.08 -0.02 -12.19
CA LYS A 12 13.49 -0.93 -13.19
C LYS A 12 12.88 -2.20 -12.55
N ILE A 13 12.31 -2.07 -11.36
CA ILE A 13 11.66 -3.19 -10.67
C ILE A 13 10.24 -3.37 -11.26
N PRO A 14 9.88 -4.57 -11.74
CA PRO A 14 8.52 -4.87 -12.19
C PRO A 14 7.51 -4.62 -11.07
N HIS A 15 6.50 -3.80 -11.35
CA HIS A 15 5.42 -3.51 -10.42
C HIS A 15 4.14 -3.18 -11.18
N ARG A 16 2.99 -3.37 -10.53
CA ARG A 16 1.67 -2.99 -11.05
C ARG A 16 1.01 -2.03 -10.08
N LEU A 17 0.38 -1.00 -10.63
CA LEU A 17 -0.43 -0.07 -9.85
C LEU A 17 -1.88 -0.55 -9.83
N TYR A 18 -2.49 -0.51 -8.65
CA TYR A 18 -3.89 -0.86 -8.43
C TYR A 18 -4.61 0.39 -7.88
N PRO A 19 -5.09 1.28 -8.75
CA PRO A 19 -5.87 2.44 -8.32
C PRO A 19 -7.26 2.00 -7.85
N TYR A 20 -7.77 2.64 -6.80
CA TYR A 20 -9.13 2.49 -6.31
C TYR A 20 -9.58 3.81 -5.68
N GLU A 21 -10.90 4.03 -5.60
CA GLU A 21 -11.46 5.19 -4.92
C GLU A 21 -11.43 4.97 -3.41
N CYS A 22 -10.79 5.90 -2.68
CA CYS A 22 -10.68 5.86 -1.23
C CYS A 22 -11.73 6.77 -0.60
N GLU A 23 -12.81 6.18 -0.12
CA GLU A 23 -13.86 6.91 0.62
C GLU A 23 -13.69 6.82 2.14
N ALA A 24 -12.80 5.94 2.61
CA ALA A 24 -12.56 5.71 4.03
C ALA A 24 -11.79 6.87 4.69
N HIS A 25 -12.34 7.40 5.79
CA HIS A 25 -11.63 8.31 6.71
C HIS A 25 -10.87 7.57 7.83
N ASP A 26 -11.33 6.38 8.23
CA ASP A 26 -10.78 5.59 9.35
C ASP A 26 -10.57 4.12 8.97
N ASP A 27 -9.64 3.82 8.06
CA ASP A 27 -9.30 2.42 7.76
C ASP A 27 -7.79 2.14 7.76
N PHE A 28 -7.39 1.21 8.64
CA PHE A 28 -6.04 0.78 8.93
C PHE A 28 -5.52 -0.28 7.95
N GLY A 29 -5.86 -0.14 6.67
CA GLY A 29 -5.35 -0.97 5.57
C GLY A 29 -6.30 -2.07 5.07
N LYS A 30 -7.49 -2.24 5.65
CA LYS A 30 -8.47 -3.22 5.15
C LYS A 30 -9.22 -2.70 3.92
N HIS A 31 -9.45 -1.39 3.86
CA HIS A 31 -10.15 -0.73 2.76
C HIS A 31 -9.58 -1.11 1.40
N ALA A 32 -8.25 -1.12 1.26
CA ALA A 32 -7.59 -1.48 0.01
C ALA A 32 -7.91 -2.91 -0.44
N ALA A 33 -7.95 -3.88 0.48
CA ALA A 33 -8.29 -5.26 0.17
C ALA A 33 -9.75 -5.38 -0.30
N THR A 34 -10.68 -4.73 0.40
CA THR A 34 -12.11 -4.72 0.05
C THR A 34 -12.37 -4.05 -1.30
N GLN A 35 -11.84 -2.84 -1.52
CA GLN A 35 -12.08 -2.08 -2.75
C GLN A 35 -11.46 -2.76 -3.99
N LEU A 36 -10.34 -3.46 -3.82
CA LEU A 36 -9.67 -4.17 -4.91
C LEU A 36 -10.16 -5.63 -5.06
N GLY A 37 -11.02 -6.12 -4.16
CA GLY A 37 -11.49 -7.51 -4.16
C GLY A 37 -10.36 -8.54 -3.95
N LEU A 38 -9.33 -8.18 -3.19
CA LEU A 38 -8.15 -9.02 -2.95
C LEU A 38 -8.24 -9.72 -1.59
N PRO A 39 -7.71 -10.95 -1.45
CA PRO A 39 -7.60 -11.59 -0.15
C PRO A 39 -6.76 -10.75 0.81
N GLU A 40 -7.25 -10.49 2.03
CA GLU A 40 -6.55 -9.65 3.03
C GLU A 40 -5.13 -10.14 3.32
N ALA A 41 -4.90 -11.46 3.31
CA ALA A 41 -3.58 -12.07 3.51
C ALA A 41 -2.54 -11.71 2.43
N GLN A 42 -2.97 -11.15 1.30
CA GLN A 42 -2.10 -10.67 0.22
C GLN A 42 -1.95 -9.14 0.21
N VAL A 43 -2.57 -8.43 1.17
CA VAL A 43 -2.52 -6.98 1.32
C VAL A 43 -1.76 -6.64 2.59
N PHE A 44 -0.63 -5.93 2.44
CA PHE A 44 0.29 -5.66 3.53
C PHE A 44 0.21 -4.20 3.98
N LYS A 45 0.12 -3.99 5.30
CA LYS A 45 0.30 -2.67 5.93
C LYS A 45 1.73 -2.51 6.42
N THR A 46 2.28 -1.31 6.26
CA THR A 46 3.61 -0.97 6.75
C THR A 46 3.48 -0.17 8.05
N LEU A 47 4.01 -0.70 9.15
CA LEU A 47 4.05 -0.03 10.45
C LEU A 47 5.49 0.33 10.79
N LEU A 48 5.69 1.49 11.42
CA LEU A 48 6.95 1.85 12.04
C LEU A 48 6.86 1.59 13.54
N ALA A 49 7.82 0.87 14.09
CA ALA A 49 7.99 0.70 15.52
C ALA A 49 9.19 1.52 15.97
N HIS A 50 9.08 2.19 17.12
CA HIS A 50 10.19 2.86 17.79
C HIS A 50 10.64 2.00 18.96
N HIS A 51 11.94 1.98 19.21
CA HIS A 51 12.52 1.32 20.38
C HIS A 51 13.43 2.30 21.11
N ASP A 52 13.26 2.42 22.43
CA ASP A 52 13.84 3.51 23.25
C ASP A 52 15.32 3.29 23.65
N LYS A 53 16.07 2.45 22.92
CA LYS A 53 17.49 2.21 23.21
C LYS A 53 18.39 2.80 22.14
#